data_AF-A0A060C456-F1
#
_entry.id   AF-A0A060C456-F1
#
_cell.length_a   1.000
_cell.length_b   1.000
_cell.length_c   1.000
_cell.angle_alpha   90.00
_cell.angle_beta   90.00
_cell.angle_gamma   90.00
#
_symmetry.space_group_name_H-M   'P 1'
#
loop_
_entity.id
_entity.type
_entity.pdbx_description
1 polymer ?
#
loop_
_entity_poly.entity_id
_entity_poly.type
_entity_poly.pdbx_seq_one_letter_code
_entity_poly.pdbx_strand_id
1 'polypeptide(L)'
;APTPPSLAARLRTVPVWGWVIAALVVALIATGTVLAVVLPRGDDTATVPSASASPRPSVTPSVTVEPGEPVPACEAVLVVTNSWEGGWQGDVTVTALADITEWVVTVELGSATVAGAWNTTLATGATGAAEAANVDYNGTLASGATTSFGFTADGTAPEAPTAS
;
A
#
# COMPACT_ATOMS: atom_id res chain seq x y z
N ALA A 1 30.22 30.05 -23.54
CA ALA A 1 29.66 29.01 -22.65
C ALA A 1 29.81 29.47 -21.20
N PRO A 2 28.72 29.67 -20.45
CA PRO A 2 28.77 29.77 -19.00
C PRO A 2 28.31 28.48 -18.32
N THR A 3 28.98 28.16 -17.21
CA THR A 3 28.88 27.02 -16.30
C THR A 3 27.52 26.87 -15.60
N PRO A 4 27.12 25.65 -15.17
CA PRO A 4 25.87 25.41 -14.44
C PRO A 4 25.98 25.79 -12.94
N PRO A 5 24.89 26.22 -12.28
CA PRO A 5 24.89 26.49 -10.85
C PRO A 5 24.64 25.24 -9.99
N SER A 6 25.41 25.19 -8.90
CA SER A 6 25.49 24.15 -7.88
C SER A 6 24.20 24.01 -7.05
N LEU A 7 23.76 22.78 -6.80
CA LEU A 7 22.70 22.41 -5.86
C LEU A 7 23.17 22.63 -4.41
N ALA A 8 22.66 23.66 -3.75
CA ALA A 8 22.83 23.87 -2.31
C ALA A 8 21.75 23.09 -1.54
N ALA A 9 22.13 21.98 -0.93
CA ALA A 9 21.33 21.23 0.02
C ALA A 9 20.98 22.11 1.23
N ARG A 10 19.70 22.49 1.36
CA ARG A 10 19.18 23.17 2.55
C ARG A 10 18.71 22.11 3.53
N LEU A 11 19.49 21.86 4.58
CA LEU A 11 19.03 21.16 5.77
C LEU A 11 17.81 21.89 6.34
N ARG A 12 16.63 21.27 6.28
CA ARG A 12 15.41 21.77 6.93
C ARG A 12 15.23 21.03 8.25
N THR A 13 15.53 21.71 9.33
CA THR A 13 15.14 21.37 10.70
C THR A 13 13.61 21.34 10.81
N VAL A 14 13.05 20.23 11.29
CA VAL A 14 11.60 20.01 11.43
C VAL A 14 11.16 20.52 12.83
N PRO A 15 10.22 21.48 12.95
CA PRO A 15 9.78 22.00 14.24
C PRO A 15 8.82 21.02 14.97
N VAL A 16 9.10 20.77 16.24
CA VAL A 16 8.54 19.72 17.14
C VAL A 16 7.12 20.03 17.65
N TRP A 17 6.28 20.75 16.89
CA TRP A 17 5.01 21.31 17.41
C TRP A 17 3.72 20.54 17.04
N GLY A 18 3.80 19.42 16.30
CA GLY A 18 2.60 18.77 15.71
C GLY A 18 1.84 17.75 16.59
N TRP A 19 2.23 17.48 17.83
CA TRP A 19 1.81 16.28 18.57
C TRP A 19 0.46 16.33 19.31
N VAL A 20 -0.41 17.34 19.13
CA VAL A 20 -1.55 17.57 20.07
C VAL A 20 -2.96 17.65 19.45
N ILE A 21 -3.28 16.89 18.41
CA ILE A 21 -4.70 16.61 18.07
C ILE A 21 -4.87 15.08 17.96
N ALA A 22 -4.84 14.37 19.09
CA ALA A 22 -6.06 13.85 19.75
C ALA A 22 -6.90 12.96 18.81
N ALA A 23 -6.58 11.67 18.67
CA ALA A 23 -7.11 10.62 19.53
C ALA A 23 -8.64 10.67 19.73
N LEU A 24 -9.41 10.16 18.76
CA LEU A 24 -10.72 9.51 18.96
C LEU A 24 -11.32 8.99 17.65
N VAL A 25 -11.09 7.71 17.30
CA VAL A 25 -12.15 6.74 17.00
C VAL A 25 -11.57 5.36 17.33
N VAL A 26 -11.95 4.84 18.50
CA VAL A 26 -11.53 3.52 19.01
C VAL A 26 -12.52 2.45 18.52
N ALA A 27 -11.94 1.41 17.90
CA ALA A 27 -12.31 -0.02 17.89
C ALA A 27 -13.73 -0.50 17.54
N LEU A 28 -13.79 -1.51 16.65
CA LEU A 28 -14.74 -2.62 16.78
C LEU A 28 -14.08 -3.95 16.33
N ILE A 29 -13.89 -4.82 17.33
CA ILE A 29 -13.45 -6.22 17.23
C ILE A 29 -14.69 -7.10 17.13
N ALA A 30 -14.70 -8.13 16.28
CA ALA A 30 -15.64 -9.25 16.45
C ALA A 30 -15.02 -10.58 15.99
N THR A 31 -14.70 -11.39 16.99
CA THR A 31 -14.27 -12.78 16.99
C THR A 31 -15.32 -13.70 16.37
N GLY A 32 -15.00 -14.42 15.29
CA GLY A 32 -15.88 -15.43 14.71
C GLY A 32 -15.71 -16.79 15.39
N THR A 33 -16.47 -17.06 16.44
CA THR A 33 -16.62 -18.41 17.05
C THR A 33 -17.46 -19.32 16.16
N VAL A 34 -16.93 -20.51 15.82
CA VAL A 34 -17.65 -21.58 15.10
C VAL A 34 -18.44 -22.42 16.11
N LEU A 35 -19.76 -22.47 15.97
CA LEU A 35 -20.62 -23.40 16.71
C LEU A 35 -21.20 -24.43 15.72
N ALA A 36 -20.61 -25.62 15.68
CA ALA A 36 -21.14 -26.76 14.93
C ALA A 36 -22.14 -27.53 15.80
N VAL A 37 -23.43 -27.52 15.44
CA VAL A 37 -24.45 -28.42 16.00
C VAL A 37 -24.56 -29.65 15.10
N VAL A 38 -24.20 -30.81 15.66
CA VAL A 38 -24.34 -32.13 15.05
C VAL A 38 -25.70 -32.72 15.44
N LEU A 39 -26.50 -33.15 14.47
CA LEU A 39 -27.59 -34.13 14.65
C LEU A 39 -27.55 -35.19 13.54
N PRO A 40 -27.86 -36.49 13.80
CA PRO A 40 -27.55 -37.57 12.87
C PRO A 40 -28.76 -38.31 12.26
N ARG A 41 -28.43 -39.03 11.16
CA ARG A 41 -29.01 -40.28 10.57
C ARG A 41 -29.97 -40.19 9.37
N GLY A 42 -29.64 -41.02 8.37
CA GLY A 42 -30.51 -41.51 7.30
C GLY A 42 -29.72 -41.98 6.07
N ASP A 43 -29.39 -43.27 6.01
CA ASP A 43 -28.75 -44.00 4.90
C ASP A 43 -29.54 -43.95 3.57
N ASP A 44 -28.85 -43.84 2.42
CA ASP A 44 -28.71 -44.91 1.39
C ASP A 44 -28.18 -44.38 0.04
N THR A 45 -27.34 -45.20 -0.57
CA THR A 45 -26.46 -45.00 -1.73
C THR A 45 -27.11 -44.74 -3.10
N ALA A 46 -26.59 -43.77 -3.87
CA ALA A 46 -26.49 -43.81 -5.34
C ALA A 46 -25.44 -42.82 -5.91
N THR A 47 -24.41 -43.36 -6.57
CA THR A 47 -23.65 -42.85 -7.73
C THR A 47 -22.94 -41.46 -7.71
N VAL A 48 -21.61 -41.52 -7.94
CA VAL A 48 -20.55 -40.50 -8.00
C VAL A 48 -20.72 -39.50 -9.17
N PRO A 49 -20.20 -38.25 -9.10
CA PRO A 49 -18.79 -38.00 -9.44
C PRO A 49 -18.04 -37.13 -8.41
N SER A 50 -16.77 -37.48 -8.22
CA SER A 50 -15.78 -36.68 -7.51
C SER A 50 -15.57 -35.37 -8.26
N ALA A 51 -16.05 -34.25 -7.72
CA ALA A 51 -15.70 -32.93 -8.20
C ALA A 51 -14.29 -32.58 -7.67
N SER A 52 -13.29 -33.04 -8.42
CA SER A 52 -11.91 -32.56 -8.31
C SER A 52 -11.90 -31.06 -8.61
N ALA A 53 -11.80 -30.24 -7.56
CA ALA A 53 -11.56 -28.80 -7.72
C ALA A 53 -10.10 -28.61 -8.16
N SER A 54 -9.96 -28.48 -9.47
CA SER A 54 -8.76 -28.16 -10.22
C SER A 54 -7.91 -27.05 -9.54
N PRO A 55 -6.57 -27.17 -9.47
CA PRO A 55 -5.74 -26.06 -9.03
C PRO A 55 -5.96 -24.87 -9.97
N ARG A 56 -6.38 -23.73 -9.41
CA ARG A 56 -6.44 -22.46 -10.12
C ARG A 56 -5.02 -22.16 -10.64
N PRO A 57 -4.83 -21.83 -11.92
CA PRO A 57 -3.52 -21.41 -12.39
C PRO A 57 -3.12 -20.16 -11.61
N SER A 58 -2.07 -20.28 -10.79
CA SER A 58 -1.37 -19.13 -10.22
C SER A 58 -0.67 -18.47 -11.41
N VAL A 59 -1.22 -17.35 -11.88
CA VAL A 59 -0.58 -16.56 -12.92
C VAL A 59 0.57 -15.82 -12.24
N THR A 60 1.73 -16.47 -12.15
CA THR A 60 2.97 -15.76 -11.81
C THR A 60 3.27 -14.84 -12.99
N PRO A 61 3.26 -13.50 -12.85
CA PRO A 61 3.76 -12.65 -13.93
C PRO A 61 5.25 -12.93 -14.09
N SER A 62 5.62 -13.65 -15.15
CA SER A 62 7.03 -13.71 -15.57
C SER A 62 7.37 -12.37 -16.21
N VAL A 63 7.93 -11.46 -15.41
CA VAL A 63 8.60 -10.27 -15.92
C VAL A 63 9.90 -10.75 -16.59
N THR A 64 9.95 -10.71 -17.92
CA THR A 64 11.21 -10.84 -18.67
C THR A 64 12.00 -9.56 -18.44
N VAL A 65 12.93 -9.58 -17.50
CA VAL A 65 13.85 -8.47 -17.23
C VAL A 65 14.96 -8.49 -18.29
N GLU A 66 15.10 -7.40 -19.03
CA GLU A 66 16.24 -7.15 -19.92
C GLU A 66 17.53 -7.00 -19.07
N PRO A 67 18.69 -7.56 -19.47
CA PRO A 67 19.89 -7.49 -18.64
C PRO A 67 20.38 -6.05 -18.48
N GLY A 68 20.10 -5.42 -17.34
CA GLY A 68 20.65 -4.09 -17.01
C GLY A 68 19.80 -3.23 -16.07
N GLU A 69 18.52 -3.50 -15.91
CA GLU A 69 17.67 -2.76 -14.97
C GLU A 69 17.69 -3.37 -13.55
N PRO A 70 17.75 -2.55 -12.49
CA PRO A 70 17.57 -3.03 -11.13
C PRO A 70 16.17 -3.64 -11.03
N VAL A 71 16.10 -4.92 -10.64
CA VAL A 71 14.83 -5.61 -10.42
C VAL A 71 14.12 -4.90 -9.26
N PRO A 72 12.86 -4.46 -9.42
CA PRO A 72 12.12 -3.84 -8.32
C PRO A 72 12.00 -4.83 -7.16
N ALA A 73 12.35 -4.38 -5.95
CA ALA A 73 12.32 -5.21 -4.75
C ALA A 73 10.91 -5.30 -4.13
N CYS A 74 10.02 -4.38 -4.51
CA CYS A 74 8.60 -4.37 -4.17
C CYS A 74 7.78 -3.77 -5.33
N GLU A 75 6.49 -4.09 -5.35
CA GLU A 75 5.48 -3.42 -6.17
C GLU A 75 4.49 -2.68 -5.27
N ALA A 76 3.85 -1.63 -5.78
CA ALA A 76 2.86 -0.86 -5.03
C ALA A 76 1.58 -0.63 -5.85
N VAL A 77 0.44 -0.60 -5.16
CA VAL A 77 -0.87 -0.35 -5.77
C VAL A 77 -1.61 0.70 -4.95
N LEU A 78 -1.93 1.84 -5.57
CA LEU A 78 -2.72 2.91 -4.98
C LEU A 78 -4.20 2.74 -5.33
N VAL A 79 -5.07 2.84 -4.33
CA VAL A 79 -6.52 2.87 -4.48
C VAL A 79 -7.07 4.11 -3.80
N VAL A 80 -7.94 4.84 -4.49
CA VAL A 80 -8.72 5.93 -3.88
C VAL A 80 -9.90 5.31 -3.12
N THR A 81 -9.86 5.35 -1.80
CA THR A 81 -10.86 4.70 -0.94
C THR A 81 -12.02 5.60 -0.56
N ASN A 82 -11.79 6.92 -0.54
CA ASN A 82 -12.82 7.92 -0.31
C ASN A 82 -12.51 9.22 -1.05
N SER A 83 -13.53 9.98 -1.43
CA SER A 83 -13.39 11.31 -2.03
C SER A 83 -14.48 12.26 -1.56
N TRP A 84 -14.14 13.53 -1.43
CA TRP A 84 -15.03 14.60 -1.01
C TRP A 84 -14.73 15.88 -1.81
N GLU A 85 -15.54 16.92 -1.59
CA GLU A 85 -15.31 18.20 -2.25
C GLU A 85 -13.96 18.79 -1.82
N GLY A 86 -13.03 18.86 -2.77
CA GLY A 86 -11.70 19.42 -2.54
C GLY A 86 -10.65 18.46 -1.98
N GLY A 87 -10.96 17.16 -1.81
CA GLY A 87 -9.94 16.21 -1.35
C GLY A 87 -10.31 14.74 -1.51
N TRP A 88 -9.35 13.88 -1.24
CA TRP A 88 -9.48 12.43 -1.38
C TRP A 88 -8.54 11.67 -0.43
N GLN A 89 -8.89 10.41 -0.18
CA GLN A 89 -8.10 9.46 0.59
C GLN A 89 -7.54 8.38 -0.33
N GLY A 90 -6.24 8.16 -0.24
CA GLY A 90 -5.52 7.10 -0.94
C GLY A 90 -4.99 6.06 0.04
N ASP A 91 -5.16 4.79 -0.29
CA ASP A 91 -4.53 3.65 0.38
C ASP A 91 -3.59 2.96 -0.61
N VAL A 92 -2.33 2.80 -0.21
CA VAL A 92 -1.29 2.14 -1.00
C VAL A 92 -0.96 0.81 -0.34
N THR A 93 -1.05 -0.27 -1.11
CA THR A 93 -0.55 -1.59 -0.72
C THR A 93 0.79 -1.83 -1.36
N VAL A 94 1.78 -2.20 -0.56
CA VAL A 94 3.14 -2.55 -0.99
C VAL A 94 3.31 -4.06 -0.84
N THR A 95 3.72 -4.73 -1.91
CA THR A 95 4.01 -6.17 -1.94
C THR A 95 5.50 -6.37 -2.18
N ALA A 96 6.16 -7.08 -1.28
CA ALA A 96 7.59 -7.38 -1.45
C ALA A 96 7.77 -8.50 -2.49
N LEU A 97 8.63 -8.27 -3.49
CA LEU A 97 8.97 -9.26 -4.51
C LEU A 97 10.18 -10.12 -4.09
N ALA A 98 10.98 -9.62 -3.16
CA ALA A 98 12.06 -10.33 -2.47
C ALA A 98 12.00 -10.04 -0.96
N ASP A 99 12.87 -10.69 -0.18
CA ASP A 99 13.04 -10.29 1.23
C ASP A 99 13.66 -8.89 1.29
N ILE A 100 12.96 -7.94 1.92
CA ILE A 100 13.37 -6.54 2.04
C ILE A 100 13.36 -6.09 3.49
N THR A 101 14.25 -5.16 3.82
CA THR A 101 14.30 -4.52 5.16
C THR A 101 13.72 -3.12 5.15
N GLU A 102 13.59 -2.52 3.98
CA GLU A 102 13.07 -1.18 3.72
C GLU A 102 12.33 -1.17 2.39
N TRP A 103 11.38 -0.25 2.25
CA TRP A 103 10.71 0.03 0.99
C TRP A 103 10.57 1.52 0.78
N VAL A 104 10.64 1.92 -0.48
CA VAL A 104 10.37 3.27 -0.96
C VAL A 104 9.45 3.14 -2.17
N VAL A 105 8.38 3.90 -2.16
CA VAL A 105 7.35 3.91 -3.19
C VAL A 105 7.18 5.33 -3.68
N THR A 106 7.14 5.53 -4.98
CA THR A 106 6.78 6.80 -5.60
C THR A 106 5.27 6.83 -5.82
N VAL A 107 4.60 7.87 -5.30
CA VAL A 107 3.16 8.10 -5.46
C VAL A 107 2.94 9.26 -6.42
N GLU A 108 2.17 9.03 -7.48
CA GLU A 108 1.80 10.07 -8.44
C GLU A 108 0.55 10.82 -7.97
N LEU A 109 0.75 12.04 -7.46
CA LEU A 109 -0.32 12.90 -6.94
C LEU A 109 -0.88 13.85 -8.00
N GLY A 110 -0.21 14.00 -9.14
CA GLY A 110 -0.58 15.00 -10.16
C GLY A 110 -0.56 16.41 -9.58
N SER A 111 -1.71 17.11 -9.66
CA SER A 111 -1.88 18.45 -9.08
C SER A 111 -2.36 18.44 -7.61
N ALA A 112 -2.63 17.28 -7.03
CA ALA A 112 -3.03 17.15 -5.64
C ALA A 112 -1.86 17.41 -4.67
N THR A 113 -2.18 17.83 -3.46
CA THR A 113 -1.21 18.11 -2.39
C THR A 113 -1.49 17.23 -1.18
N VAL A 114 -0.49 16.55 -0.63
CA VAL A 114 -0.69 15.70 0.56
C VAL A 114 -1.09 16.56 1.77
N ALA A 115 -2.24 16.27 2.36
CA ALA A 115 -2.76 16.91 3.57
C ALA A 115 -2.33 16.17 4.86
N GLY A 116 -2.14 14.86 4.79
CA GLY A 116 -1.71 14.02 5.92
C GLY A 116 -1.42 12.60 5.48
N ALA A 117 -0.54 11.89 6.20
CA ALA A 117 -0.16 10.52 5.89
C ALA A 117 0.06 9.69 7.17
N TRP A 118 -0.09 8.38 7.08
CA TRP A 118 0.13 7.43 8.18
C TRP A 118 0.79 6.14 7.68
N ASN A 119 1.51 5.45 8.57
CA ASN A 119 2.32 4.26 8.26
C ASN A 119 3.40 4.51 7.18
N THR A 120 3.79 5.76 6.94
CA THR A 120 4.81 6.14 5.95
C THR A 120 5.49 7.45 6.34
N THR A 121 6.65 7.72 5.74
CA THR A 121 7.36 9.00 5.80
C THR A 121 6.91 10.03 4.76
N LEU A 122 5.87 9.72 3.96
CA LEU A 122 5.33 10.63 2.94
C LEU A 122 5.05 12.02 3.53
N ALA A 123 5.65 13.03 2.93
CA ALA A 123 5.63 14.39 3.47
C ALA A 123 4.30 15.11 3.21
N THR A 124 3.74 15.73 4.26
CA THR A 124 2.66 16.71 4.10
C THR A 124 3.14 17.88 3.24
N GLY A 125 2.29 18.31 2.30
CA GLY A 125 2.62 19.34 1.31
C GLY A 125 3.33 18.82 0.06
N ALA A 126 3.58 17.51 -0.06
CA ALA A 126 4.14 16.94 -1.28
C ALA A 126 3.14 17.02 -2.46
N THR A 127 3.68 17.14 -3.67
CA THR A 127 2.93 17.32 -4.94
C THR A 127 3.66 16.62 -6.08
N GLY A 128 2.98 16.30 -7.19
CA GLY A 128 3.59 15.61 -8.33
C GLY A 128 3.97 14.17 -7.97
N ALA A 129 5.19 13.76 -8.31
CA ALA A 129 5.74 12.47 -7.90
C ALA A 129 6.36 12.60 -6.50
N ALA A 130 5.79 11.92 -5.50
CA ALA A 130 6.20 12.03 -4.11
C ALA A 130 6.71 10.69 -3.55
N GLU A 131 7.84 10.71 -2.84
CA GLU A 131 8.40 9.52 -2.22
C GLU A 131 7.75 9.23 -0.86
N ALA A 132 7.29 8.00 -0.70
CA ALA A 132 6.76 7.43 0.52
C ALA A 132 7.67 6.27 0.93
N ALA A 133 8.33 6.36 2.09
CA ALA A 133 9.13 5.25 2.63
C ALA A 133 8.46 4.63 3.86
N ASN A 134 8.96 3.46 4.25
CA ASN A 134 8.52 2.78 5.45
C ASN A 134 8.83 3.56 6.74
N VAL A 135 8.05 3.27 7.77
CA VAL A 135 8.38 3.59 9.17
C VAL A 135 8.98 2.36 9.85
N ASP A 136 9.46 2.51 11.08
CA ASP A 136 10.28 1.49 11.75
C ASP A 136 9.62 0.11 11.85
N TYR A 137 8.29 0.05 12.01
CA TYR A 137 7.59 -1.22 12.24
C TYR A 137 7.10 -1.92 10.98
N ASN A 138 7.14 -1.27 9.82
CA ASN A 138 6.55 -1.81 8.59
C ASN A 138 7.51 -1.90 7.40
N GLY A 139 8.82 -1.77 7.63
CA GLY A 139 9.85 -1.87 6.59
C GLY A 139 10.26 -3.29 6.22
N THR A 140 10.34 -4.19 7.20
CA THR A 140 10.82 -5.56 6.96
C THR A 140 9.69 -6.45 6.47
N LEU A 141 9.82 -6.96 5.25
CA LEU A 141 8.85 -7.84 4.60
C LEU A 141 9.58 -9.01 3.94
N ALA A 142 9.07 -10.22 4.17
CA ALA A 142 9.51 -11.39 3.42
C ALA A 142 8.94 -11.35 1.99
N SER A 143 9.54 -12.08 1.06
CA SER A 143 8.99 -12.22 -0.30
C SER A 143 7.52 -12.67 -0.28
N GLY A 144 6.66 -11.94 -1.00
CA GLY A 144 5.22 -12.14 -1.05
C GLY A 144 4.43 -11.55 0.13
N ALA A 145 5.10 -11.01 1.16
CA ALA A 145 4.42 -10.29 2.24
C ALA A 145 3.98 -8.90 1.79
N THR A 146 2.95 -8.37 2.45
CA THR A 146 2.36 -7.08 2.13
C THR A 146 2.30 -6.17 3.35
N THR A 147 2.35 -4.87 3.08
CA THR A 147 2.05 -3.80 4.05
C THR A 147 1.23 -2.72 3.37
N SER A 148 0.61 -1.85 4.17
CA SER A 148 -0.18 -0.75 3.64
C SER A 148 0.10 0.55 4.38
N PHE A 149 0.13 1.63 3.61
CA PHE A 149 0.12 2.99 4.13
C PHE A 149 -0.99 3.78 3.45
N GLY A 150 -1.36 4.91 4.05
CA GLY A 150 -2.38 5.75 3.45
C GLY A 150 -2.10 7.22 3.69
N PHE A 151 -2.83 8.03 2.93
CA PHE A 151 -2.75 9.48 3.01
C PHE A 151 -4.07 10.12 2.59
N THR A 152 -4.23 11.38 2.96
CA THR A 152 -5.25 12.27 2.42
C THR A 152 -4.57 13.35 1.60
N ALA A 153 -5.18 13.75 0.49
CA ALA A 153 -4.68 14.83 -0.35
C ALA A 153 -5.79 15.83 -0.69
N ASP A 154 -5.41 17.09 -0.74
CA ASP A 154 -6.24 18.19 -1.23
C ASP A 154 -6.15 18.27 -2.75
N GLY A 155 -7.27 18.52 -3.42
CA GLY A 155 -7.37 18.62 -4.87
C GLY A 155 -8.09 17.42 -5.51
N THR A 156 -7.92 17.29 -6.83
CA THR A 156 -8.58 16.24 -7.63
C THR A 156 -7.78 14.94 -7.55
N ALA A 157 -8.47 13.83 -7.27
CA ALA A 157 -7.86 12.50 -7.35
C ALA A 157 -7.44 12.17 -8.79
N PRO A 158 -6.31 11.47 -9.00
CA PRO A 158 -5.91 11.03 -10.33
C PRO A 158 -6.94 10.05 -10.92
N GLU A 159 -7.22 10.15 -12.23
CA GLU A 159 -8.13 9.23 -12.94
C GLU A 159 -7.61 7.79 -12.94
N ALA A 160 -6.29 7.62 -12.90
CA ALA A 160 -5.60 6.35 -12.77
C ALA A 160 -4.54 6.48 -11.65
N PRO A 161 -4.89 6.18 -10.39
CA PRO A 161 -3.93 6.21 -9.30
C PRO A 161 -2.81 5.20 -9.53
N THR A 162 -1.55 5.65 -9.54
CA THR A 162 -0.37 4.80 -9.70
C THR A 162 0.61 5.00 -8.56
N ALA A 163 1.25 3.91 -8.15
CA ALA A 163 2.37 3.88 -7.23
C ALA A 163 3.38 2.83 -7.73
N SER A 164 4.68 3.08 -7.58
CA SER A 164 5.75 2.18 -8.02
C SER A 164 6.99 2.26 -7.15
#